data_AF-A0A3Q2R0D5-F1
#
_entry.id   AF-A0A3Q2R0D5-F1
#
_cell.length_a   1.000
_cell.length_b   1.000
_cell.length_c   1.000
_cell.angle_alpha   90.00
_cell.angle_beta   90.00
_cell.angle_gamma   90.00
#
_symmetry.space_group_name_H-M   'P 1'
#
loop_
_entity.id
_entity.type
_entity.pdbx_description
1 polymer ?
#
loop_
_entity_poly.entity_id
_entity_poly.type
_entity_poly.pdbx_seq_one_letter_code
_entity_poly.pdbx_strand_id
1 'polypeptide(L)'
;MGDYILNVHKPYKSLPAKQPRHFLLNSYWPGLAPSPAQTPGTGTCLLLLLLTLMLASVTMASTDLSLLDLTDKETREKLSLWDRRTEATAPLTEKQMDSVLEIRAAAETLSVPSELPIEDLCSLSSRSLQSPFTATVPASTEDVLLKGFQMLQMETDRIETAQQFFAWFAKLQTNMDLDESAKYRRTRDDLNSYQEQCDAILKDVNMALEHLDSLQKQYLFVSNKTGALHEACEQLLKEQSELVNLAESIQQKLSYFNELENINTKLNSPTLSVNSEGFIPMLSKLDDCIEYVSSHPNFKDYPVYLAKFKQCLSKAMHFMKVYIVNTMQSLTSQLTKRTILVALII
;
A
#
# COMPACT_ATOMS: atom_id res chain seq x y z
N MET A 1 -19.07 -18.14 -59.79
CA MET A 1 -19.92 -18.84 -58.80
C MET A 1 -18.99 -19.35 -57.71
N GLY A 2 -18.95 -18.68 -56.54
CA GLY A 2 -18.15 -19.04 -55.35
C GLY A 2 -16.64 -18.77 -55.51
N ASP A 3 -16.02 -17.65 -55.13
CA ASP A 3 -16.07 -16.83 -53.90
C ASP A 3 -15.42 -17.47 -52.66
N TYR A 4 -14.32 -16.84 -52.24
CA TYR A 4 -13.63 -16.80 -50.94
C TYR A 4 -12.70 -17.94 -50.48
N ILE A 5 -11.41 -17.71 -50.76
CA ILE A 5 -10.26 -18.06 -49.90
C ILE A 5 -10.27 -17.10 -48.69
N LEU A 6 -10.30 -17.63 -47.47
CA LEU A 6 -10.00 -16.92 -46.20
C LEU A 6 -9.41 -17.97 -45.22
N ASN A 7 -8.09 -18.11 -45.14
CA ASN A 7 -7.18 -17.38 -44.26
C ASN A 7 -7.55 -17.51 -42.77
N VAL A 8 -6.98 -18.51 -42.09
CA VAL A 8 -6.99 -18.62 -40.62
C VAL A 8 -5.54 -18.80 -40.15
N HIS A 9 -4.79 -17.71 -40.15
CA HIS A 9 -3.57 -17.57 -39.38
C HIS A 9 -3.87 -16.57 -38.25
N LYS A 10 -4.11 -17.07 -37.04
CA LYS A 10 -4.18 -16.26 -35.82
C LYS A 10 -2.88 -16.44 -35.03
N PRO A 11 -1.94 -15.47 -35.07
CA PRO A 11 -1.04 -15.26 -33.96
C PRO A 11 -1.66 -14.31 -32.94
N TYR A 12 -1.39 -14.59 -31.66
CA TYR A 12 -1.82 -13.86 -30.48
C TYR A 12 -1.60 -12.35 -30.61
N LYS A 13 -2.67 -11.56 -30.43
CA LYS A 13 -2.59 -10.11 -30.17
C LYS A 13 -2.01 -9.90 -28.78
N SER A 14 -0.81 -9.32 -28.73
CA SER A 14 -0.25 -8.69 -27.54
C SER A 14 -1.05 -7.43 -27.18
N LEU A 15 -1.51 -7.34 -25.93
CA LEU A 15 -2.07 -6.12 -25.35
C LEU A 15 -0.96 -5.08 -25.14
N PRO A 16 -1.18 -3.78 -25.40
CA PRO A 16 -0.21 -2.75 -25.05
C PRO A 16 -0.18 -2.51 -23.54
N ALA A 17 1.05 -2.57 -22.99
CA ALA A 17 1.37 -2.19 -21.62
C ALA A 17 0.96 -0.72 -21.37
N LYS A 18 0.11 -0.50 -20.37
CA LYS A 18 -0.30 0.82 -19.90
C LYS A 18 0.82 1.36 -19.00
N GLN A 19 1.66 2.25 -19.55
CA GLN A 19 2.67 3.00 -18.79
C GLN A 19 2.00 3.80 -17.65
N PRO A 20 2.60 3.83 -16.44
CA PRO A 20 2.19 4.78 -15.41
C PRO A 20 2.63 6.19 -15.81
N ARG A 21 1.67 7.11 -15.92
CA ARG A 21 1.96 8.53 -16.12
C ARG A 21 2.67 9.06 -14.88
N HIS A 22 3.98 9.30 -14.99
CA HIS A 22 4.69 10.22 -14.12
C HIS A 22 4.04 11.60 -14.27
N PHE A 23 3.24 12.00 -13.29
CA PHE A 23 2.83 13.39 -13.15
C PHE A 23 4.06 14.20 -12.74
N LEU A 24 4.48 15.07 -13.63
CA LEU A 24 5.47 16.12 -13.39
C LEU A 24 4.87 17.13 -12.40
N LEU A 25 5.09 16.92 -11.10
CA LEU A 25 4.98 17.97 -10.08
C LEU A 25 6.31 18.72 -10.04
N ASN A 26 6.60 19.47 -11.10
CA ASN A 26 7.63 20.49 -11.04
C ASN A 26 7.31 21.62 -12.02
N SER A 27 6.52 22.59 -11.58
CA SER A 27 6.62 24.00 -11.99
C SER A 27 5.49 24.81 -11.35
N TYR A 28 5.86 25.99 -10.83
CA TYR A 28 5.06 27.07 -10.24
C TYR A 28 5.01 27.18 -8.72
N TRP A 29 6.13 27.67 -8.15
CA TRP A 29 6.08 28.62 -7.04
C TRP A 29 7.18 29.67 -7.23
N PRO A 30 6.91 30.86 -7.79
CA PRO A 30 7.83 31.97 -7.75
C PRO A 30 7.57 32.81 -6.49
N GLY A 31 8.57 32.88 -5.61
CA GLY A 31 8.71 34.00 -4.68
C GLY A 31 8.19 33.77 -3.27
N LEU A 32 8.97 33.10 -2.43
CA LEU A 32 9.30 33.62 -1.10
C LEU A 32 10.69 33.09 -0.73
N ALA A 33 11.67 33.97 -0.65
CA ALA A 33 13.05 33.63 -0.36
C ALA A 33 13.21 33.09 1.07
N PRO A 34 13.88 31.94 1.28
CA PRO A 34 14.42 31.58 2.58
C PRO A 34 15.93 31.82 2.63
N SER A 35 16.37 32.32 3.80
CA SER A 35 17.76 32.31 4.24
C SER A 35 18.31 30.87 4.32
N PRO A 36 19.65 30.65 4.27
CA PRO A 36 20.21 29.33 4.05
C PRO A 36 20.36 28.56 5.38
N ALA A 37 19.56 27.53 5.59
CA ALA A 37 19.93 26.40 6.46
C ALA A 37 19.01 25.20 6.24
N GLN A 38 19.63 24.03 6.06
CA GLN A 38 19.10 22.66 6.14
C GLN A 38 18.37 22.08 4.92
N THR A 39 19.07 21.14 4.28
CA THR A 39 18.63 20.21 3.23
C THR A 39 17.70 19.12 3.78
N PRO A 40 16.55 18.83 3.14
CA PRO A 40 15.88 17.55 3.24
C PRO A 40 15.75 16.93 1.84
N GLY A 41 16.59 15.96 1.50
CA GLY A 41 16.62 15.45 0.12
C GLY A 41 17.32 14.11 0.00
N THR A 42 16.83 13.09 0.71
CA THR A 42 17.18 11.66 0.49
C THR A 42 16.21 10.74 1.23
N GLY A 43 15.77 11.12 2.44
CA GLY A 43 14.94 10.27 3.31
C GLY A 43 13.51 10.02 2.82
N THR A 44 12.84 11.01 2.22
CA THR A 44 11.44 10.89 1.77
C THR A 44 11.29 9.96 0.55
N CYS A 45 12.28 9.95 -0.34
CA CYS A 45 12.28 9.09 -1.53
C CYS A 45 12.55 7.61 -1.17
N LEU A 46 13.45 7.38 -0.20
CA LEU A 46 13.74 6.06 0.36
C LEU A 46 12.53 5.46 1.09
N LEU A 47 11.79 6.28 1.84
CA LEU A 47 10.58 5.84 2.54
C LEU A 47 9.47 5.41 1.58
N LEU A 48 9.24 6.14 0.49
CA LEU A 48 8.26 5.75 -0.53
C LEU A 48 8.64 4.47 -1.27
N LEU A 49 9.94 4.28 -1.58
CA LEU A 49 10.45 3.06 -2.23
C LEU A 49 10.37 1.84 -1.31
N LEU A 50 10.63 2.02 -0.01
CA LEU A 50 10.47 0.96 0.99
C LEU A 50 8.99 0.61 1.20
N LEU A 51 8.10 1.60 1.21
CA LEU A 51 6.65 1.38 1.30
C LEU A 51 6.10 0.59 0.11
N THR A 52 6.51 0.90 -1.11
CA THR A 52 6.05 0.18 -2.31
C THR A 52 6.60 -1.24 -2.38
N LEU A 53 7.85 -1.46 -1.99
CA LEU A 53 8.46 -2.79 -1.90
C LEU A 53 7.79 -3.65 -0.81
N MET A 54 7.48 -3.08 0.35
CA MET A 54 6.80 -3.80 1.44
C MET A 54 5.35 -4.14 1.08
N LEU A 55 4.61 -3.22 0.47
CA LEU A 55 3.24 -3.47 -0.03
C LEU A 55 3.21 -4.60 -1.07
N ALA A 56 4.15 -4.60 -2.03
CA ALA A 56 4.24 -5.66 -3.04
C ALA A 56 4.60 -7.04 -2.44
N SER A 57 5.47 -7.06 -1.43
CA SER A 57 5.88 -8.28 -0.72
C SER A 57 4.73 -8.90 0.08
N VAL A 58 3.96 -8.06 0.78
CA VAL A 58 2.80 -8.48 1.58
C VAL A 58 1.67 -9.02 0.69
N THR A 59 1.42 -8.40 -0.46
CA THR A 59 0.39 -8.89 -1.39
C THR A 59 0.72 -10.24 -2.00
N MET A 60 1.99 -10.51 -2.36
CA MET A 60 2.39 -11.81 -2.92
C MET A 60 2.38 -12.92 -1.85
N ALA A 61 2.81 -12.63 -0.62
CA ALA A 61 2.80 -13.61 0.47
C ALA A 61 1.37 -14.00 0.90
N SER A 62 0.43 -13.05 0.90
CA SER A 62 -0.98 -13.33 1.25
C SER A 62 -1.69 -14.18 0.19
N THR A 63 -1.36 -14.02 -1.09
CA THR A 63 -1.94 -14.84 -2.17
C THR A 63 -1.38 -16.27 -2.19
N ASP A 64 -0.09 -16.45 -1.90
CA ASP A 64 0.54 -17.79 -1.88
C ASP A 64 0.11 -18.62 -0.65
N LEU A 65 -0.05 -17.99 0.52
CA LEU A 65 -0.45 -18.70 1.74
C LEU A 65 -1.91 -19.17 1.68
N SER A 66 -2.80 -18.37 1.08
CA SER A 66 -4.22 -18.76 0.88
C SER A 66 -4.39 -19.86 -0.16
N LEU A 67 -3.53 -19.90 -1.19
CA LEU A 67 -3.57 -20.91 -2.25
C LEU A 67 -3.05 -22.27 -1.76
N LEU A 68 -2.01 -22.29 -0.91
CA LEU A 68 -1.47 -23.51 -0.32
C LEU A 68 -2.42 -24.17 0.70
N ASP A 69 -3.08 -23.38 1.54
CA ASP A 69 -3.99 -23.88 2.58
C ASP A 69 -5.28 -24.46 2.00
N LEU A 70 -5.78 -23.87 0.90
CA LEU A 70 -6.88 -24.43 0.11
C LEU A 70 -6.51 -25.77 -0.52
N THR A 71 -5.28 -25.92 -1.02
CA THR A 71 -4.85 -27.17 -1.66
C THR A 71 -4.67 -28.32 -0.67
N ASP A 72 -4.15 -28.10 0.54
CA ASP A 72 -3.90 -29.20 1.48
C ASP A 72 -5.19 -29.72 2.13
N LYS A 73 -6.17 -28.83 2.36
CA LYS A 73 -7.51 -29.23 2.79
C LYS A 73 -8.24 -30.01 1.70
N GLU A 74 -8.15 -29.56 0.44
CA GLU A 74 -8.78 -30.23 -0.69
C GLU A 74 -8.13 -31.59 -1.00
N THR A 75 -6.81 -31.74 -0.87
CA THR A 75 -6.14 -33.03 -1.02
C THR A 75 -6.50 -34.00 0.10
N ARG A 76 -6.57 -33.53 1.35
CA ARG A 76 -6.96 -34.35 2.51
C ARG A 76 -8.43 -34.79 2.43
N GLU A 77 -9.33 -33.91 1.99
CA GLU A 77 -10.73 -34.27 1.70
C GLU A 77 -10.80 -35.29 0.55
N LYS A 78 -10.04 -35.13 -0.53
CA LYS A 78 -10.00 -36.11 -1.64
C LYS A 78 -9.43 -37.46 -1.23
N LEU A 79 -8.42 -37.50 -0.36
CA LEU A 79 -7.87 -38.74 0.18
C LEU A 79 -8.87 -39.45 1.12
N SER A 80 -9.66 -38.69 1.88
CA SER A 80 -10.71 -39.28 2.74
C SER A 80 -11.83 -39.99 1.96
N LEU A 81 -12.02 -39.62 0.68
CA LEU A 81 -12.98 -40.26 -0.22
C LEU A 81 -12.50 -41.63 -0.74
N TRP A 82 -11.19 -41.93 -0.64
CA TRP A 82 -10.65 -43.24 -1.06
C TRP A 82 -11.02 -44.36 -0.07
N ASP A 83 -11.27 -44.01 1.20
CA ASP A 83 -11.51 -44.96 2.28
C ASP A 83 -13.01 -45.29 2.50
N ARG A 84 -13.91 -44.73 1.67
CA ARG A 84 -15.37 -44.95 1.77
C ARG A 84 -15.79 -46.26 1.10
N ARG A 85 -16.41 -47.15 1.88
CA ARG A 85 -16.91 -48.47 1.43
C ARG A 85 -18.03 -48.46 0.36
N THR A 86 -18.76 -47.35 0.18
CA THR A 86 -19.96 -47.32 -0.68
C THR A 86 -19.81 -46.48 -1.95
N GLU A 87 -18.79 -45.63 -2.07
CA GLU A 87 -18.49 -44.79 -3.26
C GLU A 87 -16.99 -44.46 -3.32
N ALA A 88 -16.14 -45.48 -3.35
CA ALA A 88 -14.69 -45.28 -3.47
C ALA A 88 -14.37 -44.66 -4.83
N THR A 89 -13.53 -43.62 -4.86
CA THR A 89 -13.14 -42.90 -6.10
C THR A 89 -12.19 -43.70 -7.02
N ALA A 90 -11.79 -44.90 -6.59
CA ALA A 90 -11.05 -45.87 -7.40
C ALA A 90 -11.68 -47.27 -7.25
N PRO A 91 -12.90 -47.48 -7.75
CA PRO A 91 -13.50 -48.81 -7.71
C PRO A 91 -12.67 -49.73 -8.62
N LEU A 92 -12.19 -50.85 -8.07
CA LEU A 92 -11.50 -51.87 -8.86
C LEU A 92 -12.45 -52.31 -9.98
N THR A 93 -11.94 -52.34 -11.21
CA THR A 93 -12.74 -52.83 -12.34
C THR A 93 -13.02 -54.31 -12.12
N GLU A 94 -14.12 -54.83 -12.67
CA GLU A 94 -14.51 -56.25 -12.49
C GLU A 94 -13.35 -57.22 -12.81
N LYS A 95 -12.58 -56.93 -13.85
CA LYS A 95 -11.34 -57.68 -14.19
C LYS A 95 -10.23 -57.62 -13.14
N GLN A 96 -10.07 -56.49 -12.45
CA GLN A 96 -9.07 -56.35 -11.38
C GLN A 96 -9.53 -57.07 -10.12
N MET A 97 -10.83 -57.03 -9.83
CA MET A 97 -11.43 -57.77 -8.73
C MET A 97 -11.32 -59.29 -8.97
N ASP A 98 -11.60 -59.75 -10.19
CA ASP A 98 -11.41 -61.15 -10.59
C ASP A 98 -9.95 -61.58 -10.46
N SER A 99 -8.99 -60.74 -10.87
CA SER A 99 -7.56 -61.06 -10.74
C SER A 99 -7.10 -61.12 -9.28
N VAL A 100 -7.63 -60.26 -8.39
CA VAL A 100 -7.38 -60.35 -6.95
C VAL A 100 -7.99 -61.62 -6.34
N LEU A 101 -9.18 -62.00 -6.77
CA LEU A 101 -9.82 -63.25 -6.35
C LEU A 101 -9.06 -64.48 -6.86
N GLU A 102 -8.52 -64.44 -8.07
CA GLU A 102 -7.70 -65.49 -8.67
C GLU A 102 -6.36 -65.66 -7.94
N ILE A 103 -5.67 -64.56 -7.62
CA ILE A 103 -4.44 -64.57 -6.80
C ILE A 103 -4.74 -65.12 -5.40
N ARG A 104 -5.87 -64.71 -4.80
CA ARG A 104 -6.28 -65.18 -3.49
C ARG A 104 -6.57 -66.69 -3.50
N ALA A 105 -7.31 -67.17 -4.50
CA ALA A 105 -7.58 -68.59 -4.67
C ALA A 105 -6.28 -69.37 -4.89
N ALA A 106 -5.36 -68.86 -5.72
CA ALA A 106 -4.06 -69.48 -5.96
C ALA A 106 -3.19 -69.56 -4.68
N ALA A 107 -3.24 -68.52 -3.84
CA ALA A 107 -2.53 -68.49 -2.56
C ALA A 107 -3.16 -69.43 -1.51
N GLU A 108 -4.47 -69.65 -1.57
CA GLU A 108 -5.19 -70.59 -0.69
C GLU A 108 -5.03 -72.06 -1.15
N THR A 109 -4.72 -72.31 -2.43
CA THR A 109 -4.48 -73.66 -2.99
C THR A 109 -3.02 -74.12 -3.00
N LEU A 110 -2.11 -73.39 -2.35
CA LEU A 110 -0.70 -73.76 -2.28
C LEU A 110 -0.54 -75.05 -1.46
N SER A 111 -0.59 -76.20 -2.14
CA SER A 111 -0.34 -77.50 -1.54
C SER A 111 1.07 -77.51 -0.96
N VAL A 112 1.14 -77.78 0.34
CA VAL A 112 2.39 -77.93 1.09
C VAL A 112 3.28 -78.97 0.37
N PRO A 113 4.57 -78.69 0.13
CA PRO A 113 5.49 -79.67 -0.44
C PRO A 113 5.46 -80.98 0.36
N SER A 114 5.32 -82.11 -0.32
CA SER A 114 5.08 -83.44 0.26
C SER A 114 6.29 -84.09 0.97
N GLU A 115 7.26 -83.29 1.44
CA GLU A 115 8.42 -83.75 2.20
C GLU A 115 8.56 -82.92 3.48
N LEU A 116 7.63 -83.08 4.40
CA LEU A 116 7.84 -82.74 5.80
C LEU A 116 7.34 -83.90 6.65
N PRO A 117 8.14 -84.47 7.57
CA PRO A 117 7.66 -85.41 8.57
C PRO A 117 6.68 -84.66 9.48
N ILE A 118 5.39 -84.96 9.33
CA ILE A 118 4.32 -84.41 10.15
C ILE A 118 4.20 -85.28 11.40
N GLU A 119 4.97 -84.97 12.44
CA GLU A 119 4.68 -85.39 13.82
C GLU A 119 5.06 -84.25 14.77
N ASP A 120 4.25 -83.18 14.78
CA ASP A 120 3.64 -82.70 16.02
C ASP A 120 2.73 -81.49 15.77
N LEU A 121 1.43 -81.78 15.76
CA LEU A 121 0.33 -80.83 15.62
C LEU A 121 0.00 -80.17 16.96
N CYS A 122 0.87 -79.31 17.47
CA CYS A 122 0.54 -78.39 18.54
C CYS A 122 1.30 -77.07 18.38
N SER A 123 0.75 -76.14 17.58
CA SER A 123 0.77 -74.67 17.84
C SER A 123 0.23 -73.89 16.63
N LEU A 124 -1.09 -73.97 16.39
CA LEU A 124 -1.79 -72.80 15.88
C LEU A 124 -1.85 -71.78 17.02
N SER A 125 -0.95 -70.79 17.03
CA SER A 125 -1.17 -69.42 17.51
C SER A 125 0.18 -68.70 17.64
N SER A 126 0.66 -68.09 16.55
CA SER A 126 1.61 -66.95 16.55
C SER A 126 1.97 -66.59 15.11
N ARG A 127 1.11 -65.84 14.41
CA ARG A 127 1.61 -64.94 13.36
C ARG A 127 2.35 -63.80 14.07
N SER A 128 3.57 -64.08 14.51
CA SER A 128 4.53 -63.05 14.87
C SER A 128 5.06 -62.46 13.56
N LEU A 129 5.00 -61.14 13.47
CA LEU A 129 5.61 -60.34 12.41
C LEU A 129 7.03 -60.86 12.15
N GLN A 130 7.30 -61.31 10.92
CA GLN A 130 8.64 -61.68 10.49
C GLN A 130 9.49 -60.40 10.43
N SER A 131 10.19 -60.12 11.52
CA SER A 131 11.44 -59.38 11.49
C SER A 131 12.39 -60.11 10.53
N PRO A 132 13.12 -59.42 9.63
CA PRO A 132 14.09 -60.05 8.74
C PRO A 132 15.35 -60.39 9.55
N PHE A 133 15.23 -61.36 10.45
CA PHE A 133 16.37 -62.05 11.03
C PHE A 133 16.38 -63.45 10.43
N THR A 134 17.05 -63.61 9.30
CA THR A 134 17.64 -64.90 8.96
C THR A 134 18.70 -65.17 10.02
N ALA A 135 18.29 -65.80 11.12
CA ALA A 135 19.23 -66.42 12.05
C ALA A 135 19.83 -67.63 11.33
N THR A 136 20.94 -67.41 10.63
CA THR A 136 21.88 -68.49 10.35
C THR A 136 22.22 -69.16 11.67
N VAL A 137 21.98 -70.46 11.76
CA VAL A 137 22.38 -71.26 12.93
C VAL A 137 23.89 -71.04 13.12
N PRO A 138 24.33 -70.47 14.25
CA PRO A 138 25.74 -70.23 14.50
C PRO A 138 26.46 -71.58 14.57
N ALA A 139 27.68 -71.67 14.01
CA ALA A 139 28.49 -72.88 14.04
C ALA A 139 28.81 -73.38 15.48
N SER A 140 28.57 -72.54 16.50
CA SER A 140 28.64 -72.87 17.92
C SER A 140 27.49 -72.16 18.64
N THR A 141 26.53 -72.93 19.14
CA THR A 141 25.42 -72.43 19.97
C THR A 141 25.90 -71.92 21.32
N GLU A 142 27.07 -72.38 21.77
CA GLU A 142 27.66 -72.02 23.06
C GLU A 142 28.15 -70.57 23.08
N ASP A 143 28.76 -70.08 22.01
CA ASP A 143 29.29 -68.71 21.92
C ASP A 143 28.19 -67.64 21.90
N VAL A 144 27.04 -67.94 21.29
CA VAL A 144 25.89 -67.02 21.26
C VAL A 144 25.24 -66.92 22.63
N LEU A 145 25.14 -68.04 23.34
CA LEU A 145 24.67 -68.06 24.72
C LEU A 145 25.65 -67.32 25.63
N LEU A 146 26.96 -67.58 25.51
CA LEU A 146 28.01 -66.88 26.26
C LEU A 146 27.93 -65.36 26.05
N LYS A 147 27.75 -64.91 24.80
CA LYS A 147 27.60 -63.49 24.48
C LYS A 147 26.34 -62.87 25.08
N GLY A 148 25.23 -63.61 25.12
CA GLY A 148 24.02 -63.21 25.83
C GLY A 148 24.22 -63.10 27.34
N PHE A 149 24.93 -64.06 27.95
CA PHE A 149 25.30 -64.03 29.38
C PHE A 149 26.25 -62.87 29.71
N GLN A 150 27.18 -62.56 28.81
CA GLN A 150 28.13 -61.46 28.95
C GLN A 150 27.45 -60.09 28.80
N MET A 151 26.50 -59.96 27.86
CA MET A 151 25.68 -58.74 27.68
C MET A 151 24.80 -58.41 28.90
N LEU A 152 24.40 -59.44 29.66
CA LEU A 152 23.66 -59.27 30.91
C LEU A 152 24.56 -59.08 32.14
N GLN A 153 25.89 -59.02 31.95
CA GLN A 153 26.92 -58.90 33.00
C GLN A 153 26.87 -60.03 34.05
N MET A 154 26.66 -61.28 33.63
CA MET A 154 26.53 -62.41 34.55
C MET A 154 27.39 -63.62 34.13
N GLU A 155 28.67 -63.37 33.87
CA GLU A 155 29.66 -64.37 33.46
C GLU A 155 29.97 -65.42 34.56
N THR A 156 29.57 -65.17 35.81
CA THR A 156 30.01 -65.95 36.99
C THR A 156 28.94 -66.87 37.57
N ASP A 157 27.67 -66.73 37.18
CA ASP A 157 26.56 -67.50 37.76
C ASP A 157 26.21 -68.72 36.90
N ARG A 158 26.70 -69.90 37.30
CA ARG A 158 26.28 -71.16 36.68
C ARG A 158 24.84 -71.49 37.09
N ILE A 159 23.96 -71.70 36.12
CA ILE A 159 22.58 -72.13 36.37
C ILE A 159 22.59 -73.63 36.68
N GLU A 160 22.41 -73.98 37.95
CA GLU A 160 22.48 -75.37 38.43
C GLU A 160 21.09 -75.95 38.74
N THR A 161 20.07 -75.10 38.95
CA THR A 161 18.70 -75.52 39.30
C THR A 161 17.63 -74.92 38.37
N ALA A 162 16.54 -75.64 38.10
CA ALA A 162 15.43 -75.15 37.28
C ALA A 162 14.80 -73.84 37.79
N GLN A 163 14.75 -73.64 39.12
CA GLN A 163 14.29 -72.39 39.72
C GLN A 163 15.21 -71.19 39.39
N GLN A 164 16.52 -71.41 39.31
CA GLN A 164 17.49 -70.39 38.89
C GLN A 164 17.32 -70.08 37.40
N PHE A 165 17.01 -71.09 36.58
CA PHE A 165 16.69 -70.88 35.17
C PHE A 165 15.44 -70.02 34.98
N PHE A 166 14.33 -70.30 35.69
CA PHE A 166 13.12 -69.49 35.58
C PHE A 166 13.31 -68.05 36.08
N ALA A 167 14.05 -67.86 37.18
CA ALA A 167 14.39 -66.52 37.67
C ALA A 167 15.28 -65.75 36.67
N TRP A 168 16.24 -66.44 36.04
CA TRP A 168 17.06 -65.88 34.96
C TRP A 168 16.23 -65.50 33.74
N PHE A 169 15.37 -66.40 33.27
CA PHE A 169 14.52 -66.18 32.11
C PHE A 169 13.58 -65.00 32.33
N ALA A 170 12.99 -64.90 33.53
CA ALA A 170 12.18 -63.74 33.92
C ALA A 170 12.99 -62.44 33.88
N LYS A 171 14.23 -62.44 34.40
CA LYS A 171 15.11 -61.25 34.36
C LYS A 171 15.49 -60.86 32.93
N LEU A 172 15.87 -61.83 32.08
CA LEU A 172 16.16 -61.61 30.68
C LEU A 172 14.94 -61.03 29.94
N GLN A 173 13.76 -61.62 30.14
CA GLN A 173 12.51 -61.13 29.56
C GLN A 173 12.21 -59.69 30.00
N THR A 174 12.32 -59.38 31.29
CA THR A 174 12.11 -58.00 31.77
C THR A 174 13.12 -57.00 31.20
N ASN A 175 14.39 -57.39 31.03
CA ASN A 175 15.41 -56.51 30.43
C ASN A 175 15.14 -56.27 28.94
N MET A 176 14.70 -57.29 28.20
CA MET A 176 14.32 -57.15 26.80
C MET A 176 13.08 -56.24 26.66
N ASP A 177 12.05 -56.46 27.48
CA ASP A 177 10.84 -55.64 27.50
C ASP A 177 11.17 -54.17 27.84
N LEU A 178 12.11 -53.94 28.77
CA LEU A 178 12.57 -52.60 29.15
C LEU A 178 13.37 -51.91 28.04
N ASP A 179 14.31 -52.60 27.37
CA ASP A 179 15.11 -52.01 26.28
C ASP A 179 14.23 -51.65 25.07
N GLU A 180 13.32 -52.55 24.69
CA GLU A 180 12.38 -52.33 23.61
C GLU A 180 11.43 -51.18 23.94
N SER A 181 10.82 -51.20 25.14
CA SER A 181 9.94 -50.11 25.61
C SER A 181 10.66 -48.78 25.77
N ALA A 182 11.96 -48.77 26.09
CA ALA A 182 12.74 -47.55 26.26
C ALA A 182 12.99 -46.81 24.94
N LYS A 183 13.04 -47.51 23.80
CA LYS A 183 13.16 -46.89 22.48
C LYS A 183 11.87 -46.15 22.12
N TYR A 184 10.72 -46.81 22.29
CA TYR A 184 9.41 -46.19 22.03
C TYR A 184 9.12 -45.02 22.97
N ARG A 185 9.50 -45.10 24.26
CA ARG A 185 9.36 -43.97 25.19
C ARG A 185 10.19 -42.76 24.74
N ARG A 186 11.46 -42.97 24.37
CA ARG A 186 12.32 -41.89 23.85
C ARG A 186 11.71 -41.22 22.62
N THR A 187 11.31 -42.01 21.62
CA THR A 187 10.67 -41.45 20.41
C THR A 187 9.39 -40.69 20.73
N ARG A 188 8.56 -41.19 21.65
CA ARG A 188 7.35 -40.48 22.10
C ARG A 188 7.68 -39.15 22.77
N ASP A 189 8.68 -39.14 23.64
CA ASP A 189 9.09 -37.94 24.37
C ASP A 189 9.68 -36.89 23.40
N ASP A 190 10.44 -37.33 22.39
CA ASP A 190 10.93 -36.47 21.30
C ASP A 190 9.76 -35.87 20.49
N LEU A 191 8.78 -36.69 20.10
CA LEU A 191 7.59 -36.23 19.37
C LEU A 191 6.76 -35.23 20.20
N ASN A 192 6.62 -35.46 21.51
CA ASN A 192 5.93 -34.53 22.39
C ASN A 192 6.68 -33.20 22.50
N SER A 193 8.02 -33.22 22.59
CA SER A 193 8.84 -32.01 22.56
C SER A 193 8.69 -31.23 21.23
N TYR A 194 8.64 -31.92 20.09
CA TYR A 194 8.37 -31.26 18.81
C TYR A 194 6.96 -30.67 18.75
N GLN A 195 5.96 -31.36 19.29
CA GLN A 195 4.61 -30.84 19.39
C GLN A 195 4.56 -29.56 20.21
N GLU A 196 5.16 -29.55 21.41
CA GLU A 196 5.22 -28.36 22.28
C GLU A 196 5.91 -27.18 21.59
N GLN A 197 6.98 -27.43 20.82
CA GLN A 197 7.64 -26.40 20.01
C GLN A 197 6.75 -25.88 18.89
N CYS A 198 6.03 -26.74 18.18
CA CYS A 198 5.08 -26.32 17.16
C CYS A 198 3.95 -25.47 17.74
N ASP A 199 3.42 -25.85 18.90
CA ASP A 199 2.38 -25.09 19.61
C ASP A 199 2.90 -23.71 20.06
N ALA A 200 4.15 -23.63 20.53
CA ALA A 200 4.79 -22.36 20.88
C ALA A 200 4.96 -21.45 19.65
N ILE A 201 5.45 -21.99 18.53
CA ILE A 201 5.60 -21.24 17.27
C ILE A 201 4.23 -20.76 16.78
N LEU A 202 3.21 -21.63 16.80
CA LEU A 202 1.86 -21.28 16.38
C LEU A 202 1.28 -20.16 17.24
N LYS A 203 1.53 -20.19 18.55
CA LYS A 203 1.17 -19.11 19.46
C LYS A 203 1.87 -17.80 19.10
N ASP A 204 3.18 -17.83 18.85
CA ASP A 204 3.97 -16.66 18.48
C ASP A 204 3.50 -16.05 17.15
N VAL A 205 3.20 -16.89 16.15
CA VAL A 205 2.63 -16.45 14.87
C VAL A 205 1.27 -15.77 15.08
N ASN A 206 0.40 -16.35 15.90
CA ASN A 206 -0.90 -15.73 16.19
C ASN A 206 -0.75 -14.38 16.91
N MET A 207 0.16 -14.26 17.88
CA MET A 207 0.44 -12.98 18.53
C MET A 207 0.98 -11.94 17.54
N ALA A 208 1.87 -12.35 16.63
CA ALA A 208 2.40 -11.47 15.60
C ALA A 208 1.30 -10.97 14.64
N LEU A 209 0.35 -11.85 14.27
CA LEU A 209 -0.81 -11.49 13.45
C LEU A 209 -1.73 -10.47 14.17
N GLU A 210 -1.98 -10.66 15.47
CA GLU A 210 -2.75 -9.70 16.27
C GLU A 210 -2.05 -8.33 16.37
N HIS A 211 -0.72 -8.33 16.52
CA HIS A 211 0.06 -7.09 16.51
C HIS A 211 0.00 -6.39 15.15
N LEU A 212 0.07 -7.14 14.05
CA LEU A 212 -0.02 -6.59 12.69
C LEU A 212 -1.40 -5.99 12.43
N ASP A 213 -2.47 -6.67 12.84
CA ASP A 213 -3.85 -6.17 12.74
C ASP A 213 -4.05 -4.88 13.57
N SER A 214 -3.53 -4.86 14.80
CA SER A 214 -3.55 -3.64 15.63
C SER A 214 -2.79 -2.49 14.98
N LEU A 215 -1.60 -2.75 14.43
CA LEU A 215 -0.80 -1.75 13.73
C LEU A 215 -1.52 -1.22 12.49
N GLN A 216 -2.16 -2.10 11.72
CA GLN A 216 -2.96 -1.71 10.55
C GLN A 216 -4.12 -0.80 10.96
N LYS A 217 -4.85 -1.15 12.02
CA LYS A 217 -5.95 -0.31 12.55
C LYS A 217 -5.46 1.07 12.99
N GLN A 218 -4.34 1.13 13.70
CA GLN A 218 -3.74 2.40 14.12
C GLN A 218 -3.26 3.23 12.92
N TYR A 219 -2.63 2.59 11.93
CA TYR A 219 -2.21 3.27 10.70
C TYR A 219 -3.40 3.86 9.95
N LEU A 220 -4.47 3.09 9.75
CA LEU A 220 -5.69 3.58 9.10
C LEU A 220 -6.34 4.71 9.88
N PHE A 221 -6.36 4.63 11.21
CA PHE A 221 -6.84 5.71 12.06
C PHE A 221 -6.04 7.00 11.85
N VAL A 222 -4.71 6.94 11.92
CA VAL A 222 -3.83 8.10 11.74
C VAL A 222 -3.93 8.64 10.31
N SER A 223 -3.98 7.76 9.31
CA SER A 223 -4.11 8.12 7.90
C SER A 223 -5.42 8.86 7.63
N ASN A 224 -6.55 8.32 8.10
CA ASN A 224 -7.85 8.96 7.93
C ASN A 224 -7.93 10.30 8.67
N LYS A 225 -7.40 10.38 9.90
CA LYS A 225 -7.39 11.63 10.68
C LYS A 225 -6.51 12.69 10.03
N THR A 226 -5.32 12.31 9.57
CA THR A 226 -4.40 13.21 8.87
C THR A 226 -4.98 13.65 7.52
N GLY A 227 -5.63 12.73 6.79
CA GLY A 227 -6.31 13.02 5.53
C GLY A 227 -7.43 14.06 5.71
N ALA A 228 -8.31 13.84 6.69
CA ALA A 228 -9.38 14.80 7.01
C ALA A 228 -8.84 16.17 7.45
N LEU A 229 -7.77 16.18 8.25
CA LEU A 229 -7.11 17.44 8.65
C LEU A 229 -6.50 18.17 7.44
N HIS A 230 -5.83 17.44 6.57
CA HIS A 230 -5.23 18.01 5.37
C HIS A 230 -6.31 18.60 4.44
N GLU A 231 -7.41 17.89 4.22
CA GLU A 231 -8.55 18.40 3.44
C GLU A 231 -9.15 19.67 4.05
N ALA A 232 -9.31 19.71 5.38
CA ALA A 232 -9.78 20.91 6.07
C ALA A 232 -8.81 22.09 5.92
N CYS A 233 -7.50 21.85 5.98
CA CYS A 233 -6.49 22.88 5.76
C CYS A 233 -6.50 23.41 4.33
N GLU A 234 -6.59 22.53 3.33
CA GLU A 234 -6.66 22.93 1.91
C GLU A 234 -7.91 23.75 1.62
N GLN A 235 -9.06 23.34 2.18
CA GLN A 235 -10.30 24.10 2.05
C GLN A 235 -10.18 25.50 2.69
N LEU A 236 -9.55 25.60 3.86
CA LEU A 236 -9.34 26.89 4.53
C LEU A 236 -8.36 27.79 3.76
N LEU A 237 -7.31 27.24 3.16
CA LEU A 237 -6.39 27.97 2.29
C LEU A 237 -7.10 28.49 1.03
N LYS A 238 -7.97 27.67 0.44
CA LYS A 238 -8.79 28.07 -0.70
C LYS A 238 -9.72 29.21 -0.33
N GLU A 239 -10.46 29.09 0.78
CA GLU A 239 -11.35 30.15 1.26
C GLU A 239 -10.58 31.43 1.56
N GLN A 240 -9.42 31.34 2.22
CA GLN A 240 -8.56 32.51 2.45
C GLN A 240 -8.17 33.19 1.13
N SER A 241 -7.75 32.42 0.12
CA SER A 241 -7.40 32.97 -1.19
C SER A 241 -8.60 33.65 -1.86
N GLU A 242 -9.78 33.04 -1.81
CA GLU A 242 -11.01 33.61 -2.36
C GLU A 242 -11.40 34.91 -1.65
N LEU A 243 -11.30 34.96 -0.31
CA LEU A 243 -11.56 36.18 0.46
C LEU A 243 -10.55 37.30 0.14
N VAL A 244 -9.26 36.98 -0.01
CA VAL A 244 -8.23 37.95 -0.38
C VAL A 244 -8.52 38.52 -1.77
N ASN A 245 -8.79 37.65 -2.75
CA ASN A 245 -9.14 38.07 -4.11
C ASN A 245 -10.41 38.95 -4.12
N LEU A 246 -11.41 38.62 -3.30
CA LEU A 246 -12.61 39.43 -3.17
C LEU A 246 -12.30 40.80 -2.54
N ALA A 247 -11.49 40.84 -1.49
CA ALA A 247 -11.08 42.09 -0.85
C ALA A 247 -10.29 43.00 -1.80
N GLU A 248 -9.36 42.44 -2.58
CA GLU A 248 -8.63 43.16 -3.63
C GLU A 248 -9.57 43.68 -4.71
N SER A 249 -10.53 42.87 -5.16
CA SER A 249 -11.55 43.30 -6.12
C SER A 249 -12.39 44.45 -5.58
N ILE A 250 -12.84 44.37 -4.32
CA ILE A 250 -13.57 45.46 -3.65
C ILE A 250 -12.69 46.72 -3.60
N GLN A 251 -11.44 46.60 -3.16
CA GLN A 251 -10.50 47.71 -3.04
C GLN A 251 -10.22 48.38 -4.39
N GLN A 252 -10.06 47.60 -5.46
CA GLN A 252 -9.88 48.11 -6.82
C GLN A 252 -11.11 48.92 -7.26
N LYS A 253 -12.33 48.40 -7.04
CA LYS A 253 -13.56 49.13 -7.35
C LYS A 253 -13.68 50.42 -6.53
N LEU A 254 -13.39 50.36 -5.24
CA LEU A 254 -13.41 51.51 -4.33
C LEU A 254 -12.36 52.58 -4.68
N SER A 255 -11.24 52.20 -5.27
CA SER A 255 -10.17 53.12 -5.63
C SER A 255 -10.64 54.27 -6.54
N TYR A 256 -11.55 53.98 -7.50
CA TYR A 256 -12.13 55.01 -8.35
C TYR A 256 -12.96 56.02 -7.56
N PHE A 257 -13.71 55.57 -6.56
CA PHE A 257 -14.53 56.44 -5.71
C PHE A 257 -13.67 57.27 -4.75
N ASN A 258 -12.61 56.68 -4.20
CA ASN A 258 -11.67 57.39 -3.31
C ASN A 258 -10.86 58.45 -4.06
N GLU A 259 -10.55 58.23 -5.35
CA GLU A 259 -9.87 59.23 -6.17
C GLU A 259 -10.65 60.53 -6.34
N LEU A 260 -11.99 60.52 -6.15
CA LEU A 260 -12.79 61.75 -6.15
C LEU A 260 -12.26 62.78 -5.15
N GLU A 261 -11.96 62.35 -3.93
CA GLU A 261 -11.52 63.25 -2.87
C GLU A 261 -10.09 63.76 -3.14
N ASN A 262 -9.23 62.90 -3.69
CA ASN A 262 -7.88 63.26 -4.14
C ASN A 262 -7.90 64.31 -5.26
N ILE A 263 -8.74 64.10 -6.28
CA ILE A 263 -8.87 65.04 -7.40
C ILE A 263 -9.51 66.36 -6.93
N ASN A 264 -10.57 66.28 -6.12
CA ASN A 264 -11.25 67.47 -5.61
C ASN A 264 -10.32 68.32 -4.72
N THR A 265 -9.53 67.72 -3.82
CA THR A 265 -8.56 68.45 -2.99
C THR A 265 -7.49 69.14 -3.84
N LYS A 266 -6.94 68.46 -4.85
CA LYS A 266 -6.00 69.06 -5.82
C LYS A 266 -6.61 70.22 -6.60
N LEU A 267 -7.86 70.08 -7.07
CA LEU A 267 -8.57 71.15 -7.79
C LEU A 267 -8.96 72.35 -6.91
N ASN A 268 -9.04 72.16 -5.59
CA ASN A 268 -9.28 73.24 -4.64
C ASN A 268 -7.98 73.89 -4.15
N SER A 269 -6.80 73.34 -4.49
CA SER A 269 -5.53 73.90 -4.07
C SER A 269 -5.25 75.23 -4.79
N PRO A 270 -4.90 76.30 -4.06
CA PRO A 270 -4.52 77.58 -4.66
C PRO A 270 -3.19 77.52 -5.43
N THR A 271 -2.40 76.45 -5.24
CA THR A 271 -1.14 76.22 -5.96
C THR A 271 -1.31 75.45 -7.26
N LEU A 272 -2.54 75.04 -7.62
CA LEU A 272 -2.79 74.33 -8.86
C LEU A 272 -2.50 75.25 -10.07
N SER A 273 -1.58 74.80 -10.93
CA SER A 273 -1.28 75.45 -12.20
C SER A 273 -1.62 74.52 -13.36
N VAL A 274 -2.28 75.06 -14.38
CA VAL A 274 -2.58 74.34 -15.63
C VAL A 274 -1.29 73.88 -16.34
N ASN A 275 -0.18 74.58 -16.11
CA ASN A 275 1.13 74.24 -16.67
C ASN A 275 1.91 73.20 -15.87
N SER A 276 1.36 72.73 -14.73
CA SER A 276 2.03 71.69 -13.94
C SER A 276 2.00 70.35 -14.69
N GLU A 277 3.10 69.60 -14.62
CA GLU A 277 3.21 68.28 -15.27
C GLU A 277 2.14 67.28 -14.79
N GLY A 278 1.62 67.47 -13.57
CA GLY A 278 0.58 66.64 -12.98
C GLY A 278 -0.86 66.99 -13.37
N PHE A 279 -1.10 68.12 -14.07
CA PHE A 279 -2.47 68.55 -14.40
C PHE A 279 -3.12 67.62 -15.44
N ILE A 280 -2.42 67.32 -16.54
CA ILE A 280 -2.96 66.43 -17.59
C ILE A 280 -3.18 64.99 -17.08
N PRO A 281 -2.23 64.35 -16.35
CA PRO A 281 -2.48 63.04 -15.74
C PRO A 281 -3.67 63.01 -14.78
N MET A 282 -3.90 64.10 -14.03
CA MET A 282 -5.06 64.22 -13.15
C MET A 282 -6.38 64.23 -13.93
N LEU A 283 -6.41 64.87 -15.11
CA LEU A 283 -7.59 64.87 -15.97
C LEU A 283 -7.82 63.52 -16.63
N SER A 284 -6.76 62.87 -17.11
CA SER A 284 -6.86 61.50 -17.61
C SER A 284 -7.46 60.58 -16.54
N LYS A 285 -6.96 60.69 -15.30
CA LYS A 285 -7.48 59.89 -14.18
C LYS A 285 -8.93 60.23 -13.84
N LEU A 286 -9.31 61.51 -13.93
CA LEU A 286 -10.69 61.97 -13.74
C LEU A 286 -11.63 61.38 -14.80
N ASP A 287 -11.22 61.39 -16.06
CA ASP A 287 -11.98 60.81 -17.16
C ASP A 287 -12.13 59.30 -17.00
N ASP A 288 -11.07 58.57 -16.63
CA ASP A 288 -11.12 57.14 -16.30
C ASP A 288 -12.14 56.85 -15.18
N CYS A 289 -12.19 57.69 -14.14
CA CYS A 289 -13.15 57.55 -13.05
C CYS A 289 -14.59 57.83 -13.53
N ILE A 290 -14.80 58.82 -14.40
CA ILE A 290 -16.11 59.12 -14.98
C ILE A 290 -16.58 57.96 -15.84
N GLU A 291 -15.71 57.38 -16.68
CA GLU A 291 -16.02 56.23 -17.52
C GLU A 291 -16.35 54.99 -16.68
N TYR A 292 -15.52 54.69 -15.67
CA TYR A 292 -15.74 53.57 -14.77
C TYR A 292 -17.07 53.69 -14.02
N VAL A 293 -17.34 54.84 -13.42
CA VAL A 293 -18.59 55.07 -12.68
C VAL A 293 -19.76 54.97 -13.66
N SER A 294 -19.67 55.59 -14.84
CA SER A 294 -20.74 55.58 -15.87
C SER A 294 -21.10 54.19 -16.39
N SER A 295 -20.14 53.28 -16.46
CA SER A 295 -20.36 51.88 -16.87
C SER A 295 -20.98 51.02 -15.76
N HIS A 296 -21.12 51.52 -14.54
CA HIS A 296 -21.69 50.79 -13.39
C HIS A 296 -22.86 51.53 -12.70
N PRO A 297 -24.04 51.67 -13.36
CA PRO A 297 -25.21 52.36 -12.79
C PRO A 297 -25.83 51.65 -11.58
N ASN A 298 -25.47 50.39 -11.37
CA ASN A 298 -26.06 49.50 -10.36
C ASN A 298 -25.60 49.84 -8.93
N PHE A 299 -24.58 50.68 -8.78
CA PHE A 299 -24.10 51.10 -7.47
C PHE A 299 -25.07 52.08 -6.82
N LYS A 300 -25.33 51.89 -5.52
CA LYS A 300 -26.32 52.66 -4.74
C LYS A 300 -26.17 54.17 -4.91
N ASP A 301 -24.95 54.68 -4.77
CA ASP A 301 -24.66 56.13 -4.78
C ASP A 301 -24.04 56.62 -6.10
N TYR A 302 -24.14 55.81 -7.18
CA TYR A 302 -23.67 56.13 -8.52
C TYR A 302 -24.02 57.56 -8.99
N PRO A 303 -25.30 58.01 -8.97
CA PRO A 303 -25.66 59.31 -9.55
C PRO A 303 -25.04 60.48 -8.79
N VAL A 304 -24.82 60.33 -7.47
CA VAL A 304 -24.19 61.35 -6.63
C VAL A 304 -22.71 61.46 -6.96
N TYR A 305 -22.00 60.33 -7.08
CA TYR A 305 -20.58 60.33 -7.44
C TYR A 305 -20.35 60.86 -8.85
N LEU A 306 -21.17 60.46 -9.82
CA LEU A 306 -21.08 60.96 -11.18
C LEU A 306 -21.24 62.49 -11.26
N ALA A 307 -22.22 63.04 -10.53
CA ALA A 307 -22.43 64.49 -10.48
C ALA A 307 -21.20 65.22 -9.92
N LYS A 308 -20.60 64.69 -8.84
CA LYS A 308 -19.38 65.25 -8.24
C LYS A 308 -18.17 65.18 -9.18
N PHE A 309 -17.97 64.08 -9.90
CA PHE A 309 -16.90 63.99 -10.90
C PHE A 309 -17.10 64.97 -12.06
N LYS A 310 -18.33 65.09 -12.58
CA LYS A 310 -18.66 66.07 -13.64
C LYS A 310 -18.44 67.52 -13.16
N GLN A 311 -18.70 67.80 -11.88
CA GLN A 311 -18.40 69.09 -11.28
C GLN A 311 -16.87 69.35 -11.23
N CYS A 312 -16.09 68.36 -10.82
CA CYS A 312 -14.62 68.44 -10.84
C CYS A 312 -14.10 68.71 -12.26
N LEU A 313 -14.64 68.01 -13.27
CA LEU A 313 -14.28 68.21 -14.67
C LEU A 313 -14.64 69.62 -15.15
N SER A 314 -15.84 70.09 -14.83
CA SER A 314 -16.29 71.46 -15.16
C SER A 314 -15.36 72.52 -14.55
N LYS A 315 -14.91 72.29 -13.32
CA LYS A 315 -13.96 73.16 -12.62
C LYS A 315 -12.58 73.15 -13.28
N ALA A 316 -12.06 71.98 -13.64
CA ALA A 316 -10.80 71.86 -14.38
C ALA A 316 -10.85 72.59 -15.73
N MET A 317 -11.94 72.41 -16.48
CA MET A 317 -12.16 73.12 -17.75
C MET A 317 -12.23 74.63 -17.56
N HIS A 318 -12.82 75.09 -16.46
CA HIS A 318 -12.81 76.51 -16.12
C HIS A 318 -11.38 77.02 -15.88
N PHE A 319 -10.52 76.28 -15.16
CA PHE A 319 -9.12 76.66 -14.99
C PHE A 319 -8.38 76.76 -16.33
N MET A 320 -8.56 75.80 -17.23
CA MET A 320 -7.98 75.88 -18.58
C MET A 320 -8.46 77.13 -19.32
N LYS A 321 -9.77 77.40 -19.30
CA LYS A 321 -10.36 78.57 -19.96
C LYS A 321 -9.76 79.87 -19.41
N VAL A 322 -9.72 80.02 -18.08
CA VAL A 322 -9.15 81.21 -17.43
C VAL A 322 -7.67 81.36 -17.77
N TYR A 323 -6.90 80.27 -17.74
CA TYR A 323 -5.49 80.27 -18.10
C TYR A 323 -5.27 80.74 -19.55
N ILE A 324 -6.02 80.19 -20.51
CA ILE A 324 -5.93 80.57 -21.93
C ILE A 324 -6.28 82.05 -22.11
N VAL A 325 -7.41 82.50 -21.53
CA VAL A 325 -7.85 83.90 -21.63
C VAL A 325 -6.82 84.85 -21.04
N ASN A 326 -6.30 84.57 -19.85
CA ASN A 326 -5.28 85.38 -19.19
C ASN A 326 -3.97 85.42 -19.99
N THR A 327 -3.57 84.28 -20.57
CA THR A 327 -2.38 84.20 -21.42
C THR A 327 -2.55 85.05 -22.68
N MET A 328 -3.68 84.94 -23.38
CA MET A 328 -3.99 85.78 -24.54
C MET A 328 -4.01 87.26 -24.17
N GLN A 329 -4.69 87.64 -23.09
CA GLN A 329 -4.78 89.03 -22.64
C GLN A 329 -3.41 89.62 -22.24
N SER A 330 -2.55 88.81 -21.61
CA SER A 330 -1.16 89.18 -21.31
C SER A 330 -0.35 89.40 -22.59
N LEU A 331 -0.42 88.48 -23.55
CA LEU A 331 0.25 88.61 -24.85
C LEU A 331 -0.23 89.83 -25.62
N THR A 332 -1.55 90.06 -25.70
CA THR A 332 -2.12 91.27 -26.31
C THR A 332 -1.60 92.52 -25.63
N SER A 333 -1.60 92.58 -24.30
CA SER A 333 -1.10 93.74 -23.54
C SER A 333 0.39 94.00 -23.78
N GLN A 334 1.20 92.94 -23.90
CA GLN A 334 2.62 93.07 -24.23
C GLN A 334 2.84 93.59 -25.65
N LEU A 335 2.07 93.08 -26.63
CA LEU A 335 2.15 93.54 -28.01
C LEU A 335 1.69 94.98 -28.14
N THR A 336 0.57 95.39 -27.52
CA THR A 336 0.11 96.78 -27.53
C THR A 336 1.14 97.73 -26.95
N LYS A 337 1.77 97.39 -25.81
CA LYS A 337 2.86 98.19 -25.23
C LYS A 337 4.05 98.33 -26.18
N ARG A 338 4.44 97.25 -26.86
CA ARG A 338 5.52 97.27 -27.85
C ARG A 338 5.17 98.08 -29.10
N THR A 339 3.94 97.98 -29.61
CA THR A 339 3.47 98.78 -30.75
C THR A 339 3.47 100.27 -30.42
N ILE A 340 3.02 100.66 -29.22
CA ILE A 340 3.08 102.06 -28.77
C ILE A 340 4.54 102.54 -28.67
N LEU A 341 5.44 101.71 -28.14
CA LEU A 341 6.86 102.02 -28.08
C LEU A 341 7.48 102.18 -29.47
N VAL A 342 7.16 101.30 -30.43
CA VAL A 342 7.66 101.41 -31.80
C VAL A 342 7.08 102.63 -32.51
N ALA A 343 5.80 102.97 -32.29
CA ALA A 343 5.18 104.17 -32.82
C ALA A 343 5.68 105.48 -32.18
N LEU A 344 6.35 105.41 -31.02
CA LEU A 344 7.06 106.54 -30.40
C LEU A 344 8.50 106.70 -30.89
N ILE A 345 9.08 105.66 -31.52
CA ILE A 345 10.46 105.64 -32.01
C ILE A 345 10.55 105.99 -33.50
N ILE A 346 9.47 105.78 -34.26
CA ILE A 346 9.28 106.24 -35.65
C ILE A 346 8.62 107.61 -35.60
#